data_AF-A0A1A0TGF2-F1
#
_entry.id   AF-A0A1A0TGF2-F1
#
_cell.length_a   1.000
_cell.length_b   1.000
_cell.length_c   1.000
_cell.angle_alpha   90.00
_cell.angle_beta   90.00
_cell.angle_gamma   90.00
#
_symmetry.space_group_name_H-M   'P 1'
#
loop_
_entity.id
_entity.type
_entity.pdbx_description
1 polymer ?
#
loop_
_entity_poly.entity_id
_entity_poly.type
_entity_poly.pdbx_seq_one_letter_code
_entity_poly.pdbx_strand_id
1 'polypeptide(L)' 'MSGAHPGLAVPRPDIRSTAENLAAPARLATITLLALIAYYFVGFDQGAVSVFGEDTHIHEFLHDARHLLGFPCR' A
#
# COMPACT_ATOMS: atom_id res chain seq x y z
N MET A 1 -40.65 -32.24 -35.69
CA MET A 1 -39.20 -32.00 -35.89
C MET A 1 -38.70 -31.43 -34.57
N SER A 2 -38.28 -32.30 -33.66
CA SER A 2 -38.00 -31.97 -32.27
C SER A 2 -36.65 -31.25 -32.18
N GLY A 3 -36.67 -30.00 -31.74
CA GLY A 3 -35.47 -29.23 -31.47
C GLY A 3 -34.73 -29.77 -30.25
N ALA A 4 -33.45 -30.04 -30.41
CA ALA A 4 -32.51 -30.19 -29.30
C ALA A 4 -31.41 -29.16 -29.51
N HIS A 5 -31.50 -28.03 -28.81
CA HIS A 5 -30.39 -27.10 -28.70
C HIS A 5 -29.37 -27.72 -27.73
N PRO A 6 -28.10 -27.92 -28.12
CA PRO A 6 -27.08 -28.41 -27.20
C PRO A 6 -26.83 -27.30 -26.17
N GLY A 7 -27.30 -27.52 -24.95
CA GLY A 7 -27.06 -26.61 -23.84
C GLY A 7 -25.56 -26.50 -23.60
N LEU A 8 -25.00 -25.33 -23.90
CA LEU A 8 -23.63 -24.98 -23.57
C LEU A 8 -23.48 -25.09 -22.04
N ALA A 9 -22.72 -26.07 -21.56
CA ALA A 9 -22.43 -26.20 -20.14
C ALA A 9 -21.47 -25.06 -19.73
N VAL A 10 -22.03 -23.99 -19.16
CA VAL A 10 -21.26 -22.88 -18.61
C VAL A 10 -20.64 -23.33 -17.27
N PRO A 11 -19.30 -23.29 -17.12
CA PRO A 11 -18.67 -23.54 -15.83
C PRO A 11 -19.16 -22.50 -14.83
N ARG A 12 -19.76 -22.95 -13.72
CA ARG A 12 -20.11 -22.05 -12.62
C ARG A 12 -18.85 -21.83 -11.78
N PRO A 13 -18.37 -20.58 -11.63
CA PRO A 13 -17.23 -20.32 -10.77
C PRO A 13 -17.60 -20.68 -9.33
N ASP A 14 -16.79 -21.51 -8.70
CA ASP A 14 -16.90 -21.79 -7.28
C ASP A 14 -16.21 -20.67 -6.49
N ILE A 15 -17.04 -19.77 -5.99
CA ILE A 15 -16.65 -18.62 -5.16
C ILE A 15 -15.96 -19.04 -3.87
N ARG A 16 -16.25 -20.23 -3.32
CA ARG A 16 -15.69 -20.68 -2.05
C ARG A 16 -14.24 -21.13 -2.20
N SER A 17 -13.95 -22.01 -3.15
CA SER A 17 -12.56 -22.41 -3.44
C SER A 17 -11.73 -21.23 -3.92
N THR A 18 -12.31 -20.31 -4.69
CA THR A 18 -11.64 -19.07 -5.08
C THR A 18 -11.26 -18.23 -3.87
N ALA A 19 -12.16 -18.06 -2.90
CA ALA A 19 -11.90 -17.32 -1.66
C ALA A 19 -10.81 -18.00 -0.80
N GLU A 20 -10.82 -19.32 -0.69
CA GLU A 20 -9.82 -20.10 0.05
C GLU A 20 -8.42 -19.95 -0.58
N ASN A 21 -8.33 -20.01 -1.91
CA ASN A 21 -7.08 -19.81 -2.64
C ASN A 21 -6.53 -18.38 -2.52
N LEU A 22 -7.41 -17.38 -2.42
CA LEU A 22 -7.00 -15.98 -2.30
C LEU A 22 -6.72 -15.53 -0.85
N ALA A 23 -7.19 -16.28 0.16
CA ALA A 23 -7.10 -15.84 1.55
C ALA A 23 -5.65 -15.59 2.02
N ALA A 24 -4.74 -16.51 1.71
CA ALA A 24 -3.33 -16.40 2.06
C ALA A 24 -2.61 -15.26 1.29
N PRO A 25 -2.65 -15.20 -0.05
CA PRO A 25 -2.00 -14.11 -0.78
C PRO A 25 -2.63 -12.75 -0.48
N ALA A 26 -3.95 -12.66 -0.27
CA ALA A 26 -4.61 -11.42 0.13
C ALA A 26 -4.10 -10.94 1.49
N ARG A 27 -3.97 -11.82 2.48
CA ARG A 27 -3.43 -11.47 3.80
C ARG A 27 -1.99 -10.96 3.71
N LEU A 28 -1.14 -11.64 2.93
CA LEU A 28 0.23 -11.21 2.71
C LEU A 28 0.28 -9.84 2.02
N ALA A 29 -0.52 -9.64 0.98
CA ALA A 29 -0.60 -8.36 0.29
C ALA A 29 -1.06 -7.22 1.22
N THR A 30 -2.07 -7.47 2.06
CA THR A 30 -2.55 -6.49 3.04
C THR A 30 -1.46 -6.14 4.06
N ILE A 31 -0.78 -7.13 4.64
CA ILE A 31 0.28 -6.88 5.63
C ILE A 31 1.45 -6.14 4.99
N THR A 32 1.88 -6.55 3.79
CA THR A 32 2.95 -5.87 3.06
C THR A 32 2.59 -4.44 2.73
N LEU A 33 1.36 -4.18 2.27
CA LEU A 33 0.89 -2.83 1.99
C LEU A 33 0.91 -1.96 3.26
N LEU A 34 0.43 -2.48 4.39
CA LEU A 34 0.47 -1.77 5.67
C LEU A 34 1.91 -1.50 6.13
N ALA A 35 2.82 -2.46 5.95
CA ALA A 35 4.23 -2.28 6.28
C ALA A 35 4.88 -1.21 5.40
N LEU A 36 4.57 -1.17 4.10
CA LEU A 36 5.07 -0.13 3.18
C LEU A 36 4.53 1.25 3.54
N ILE A 37 3.26 1.36 3.92
CA ILE A 37 2.67 2.62 4.39
C ILE A 37 3.38 3.09 5.66
N ALA A 38 3.58 2.20 6.64
CA ALA A 38 4.32 2.54 7.85
C ALA A 38 5.76 2.97 7.55
N TYR A 39 6.45 2.23 6.67
CA TYR A 39 7.82 2.56 6.23
C TYR A 39 7.88 3.92 5.53
N TYR A 40 6.90 4.24 4.68
CA TYR A 40 6.78 5.55 4.03
C TYR A 40 6.67 6.67 5.05
N PHE A 41 5.83 6.53 6.09
CA PHE A 41 5.69 7.55 7.13
C PHE A 41 6.98 7.74 7.94
N VAL A 42 7.69 6.66 8.26
CA VAL A 42 9.01 6.76 8.90
C VAL A 42 9.99 7.51 7.99
N GLY A 43 10.05 7.18 6.70
CA GLY A 43 10.88 7.90 5.74
C GLY A 43 10.50 9.37 5.59
N PHE A 44 9.21 9.69 5.62
CA PHE A 44 8.68 11.05 5.57
C PHE A 44 9.11 11.88 6.79
N ASP A 45 8.97 11.34 8.00
CA ASP A 45 9.40 12.00 9.25
C ASP A 45 10.92 12.24 9.30
N GLN A 46 11.68 11.30 8.73
CA GLN A 46 13.14 11.44 8.61
C GLN A 46 13.58 12.32 7.43
N GLY A 47 12.65 12.88 6.65
CA GLY A 47 12.97 13.75 5.50
C GLY A 47 13.51 13.03 4.26
N ALA A 48 13.36 11.70 4.16
CA ALA A 48 13.79 10.93 3.00
C ALA A 48 12.88 11.11 1.77
N VAL A 49 11.67 11.64 1.94
CA VAL A 49 10.70 11.89 0.87
C VAL A 49 9.99 13.24 1.11
N SER A 50 9.97 14.12 0.11
CA SER A 50 9.19 15.37 0.13
C SER A 50 7.97 15.25 -0.78
N VAL A 51 6.76 15.42 -0.21
CA VAL A 51 5.47 15.35 -0.95
C VAL A 51 5.09 16.69 -1.56
N PHE A 52 5.56 17.79 -0.97
CA PHE A 52 5.18 19.15 -1.37
C PHE A 52 6.21 19.81 -2.31
N GLY A 53 7.10 19.03 -2.91
CA GLY A 53 8.11 19.49 -3.87
C GLY A 53 9.45 19.85 -3.22
N GLU A 54 10.36 20.43 -4.02
CA GLU A 54 11.68 20.95 -3.60
C GLU A 54 11.60 22.17 -2.65
N ASP A 55 10.40 22.58 -2.24
CA ASP A 55 10.22 23.74 -1.38
C ASP A 55 10.61 23.40 0.08
N THR A 56 11.88 23.61 0.38
CA THR A 56 12.52 23.24 1.66
C THR A 56 12.27 24.24 2.78
N HIS A 57 11.49 25.31 2.60
CA HIS A 57 11.29 26.31 3.68
C HIS A 57 10.76 25.69 4.97
N ILE A 58 9.82 24.74 4.89
CA ILE A 58 9.33 24.02 6.07
C ILE A 58 10.40 23.04 6.58
N HIS A 59 11.13 22.38 5.68
CA HIS A 59 12.19 21.43 6.02
C HIS A 59 13.33 22.12 6.79
N GLU A 60 13.79 23.28 6.33
CA GLU A 60 14.83 24.10 6.94
C GLU A 60 14.34 24.73 8.25
N PHE A 61 13.10 25.24 8.30
CA PHE A 61 12.50 25.74 9.55
C PHE A 61 12.45 24.67 10.64
N LEU A 62 12.05 23.43 10.30
CA LEU A 62 12.00 22.32 11.26
C LEU A 62 13.39 21.82 11.63
N HIS A 63 14.31 21.80 10.66
CA HIS A 63 15.71 21.43 10.87
C HIS A 63 16.40 22.41 11.85
N ASP A 64 16.19 23.72 11.67
CA ASP A 64 16.69 24.77 12.56
C ASP A 64 16.06 24.69 13.96
N ALA A 65 14.76 24.41 14.04
CA ALA A 65 14.08 24.21 15.32
C ALA A 65 14.66 23.02 16.12
N ARG A 66 15.07 21.94 15.45
CA ARG A 66 15.73 20.81 16.13
C ARG A 66 17.10 21.18 16.66
N HIS A 67 17.86 21.99 15.92
CA HIS A 67 19.15 22.49 16.40
C HIS A 67 18.96 23.43 17.59
N LEU A 68 17.91 24.27 17.56
CA LEU A 68 17.55 25.13 18.70
C LEU A 68 17.20 24.29 19.95
N LEU A 69 16.56 23.14 19.78
CA LEU A 69 16.27 22.17 20.83
C LEU A 69 17.48 21.29 21.21
N GLY A 70 18.64 21.51 20.59
CA GLY A 70 19.90 20.81 20.89
C GLY A 70 20.05 19.42 20.25
N PHE A 71 19.13 19.03 19.37
CA PHE A 71 19.28 17.79 18.61
C PHE A 71 20.34 17.98 17.51
N PRO A 72 21.34 17.09 17.38
CA PRO A 72 22.43 17.24 16.41
C PRO A 72 21.90 17.19 14.97
N CYS A 73 22.54 17.80 13.97
CA CYS A 73 22.24 17.53 12.55
C CYS A 73 22.59 16.06 12.22
N ARG A 74 21.90 15.42 11.28
CA ARG A 74 22.39 14.18 10.65
C ARG A 74 22.71 14.47 9.19
#